data_AF-A0A925A9G6-F1
#
_entry.id   AF-A0A925A9G6-F1
#
_cell.length_a   1.000
_cell.length_b   1.000
_cell.length_c   1.000
_cell.angle_alpha   90.00
_cell.angle_beta   90.00
_cell.angle_gamma   90.00
#
_symmetry.space_group_name_H-M   'P 1'
#
loop_
_entity.id
_entity.type
_entity.pdbx_description
1 polymer ?
#
loop_
_entity_poly.entity_id
_entity_poly.type
_entity_poly.pdbx_seq_one_letter_code
_entity_poly.pdbx_strand_id
1 'polypeptide(L)'
;LLPFLNLAIILAYYAYFIMHNPQLARNEVRTIDYFTQADLVWQSIIYYFHTKQSFAFQNALQVNHILFSNVKYWCYALWTAGLGVLLVWKSNKDVLVHTRTTRAIIMGLSLCVVPLLPFFVLNYYYLANRNIFLSLLGLSIIGQALFDLLIKKQWLKNGILACLVLLLVLLNISEVACYKELNAVDRHICSQILAQVGEQNIRPENTLLVLNTRATYIDIKSNASIANASSCDWGLLGLMQVMLNRVTSMSIVCAPHGSPFVYDPNKAYTAIVGIDHENNVLPLILKQNAHNKNVIVTSKNGAYFGQLMYVSETQYVYITKGDS
;
A
#
# COMPACT_ATOMS: atom_id res chain seq x y z
N LEU A 1 -28.01 7.68 -8.31
CA LEU A 1 -27.62 8.97 -8.93
C LEU A 1 -26.11 9.15 -8.95
N LEU A 2 -25.42 9.09 -7.79
CA LEU A 2 -23.97 9.26 -7.67
C LEU A 2 -23.10 8.39 -8.62
N PRO A 3 -23.41 7.09 -8.84
CA PRO A 3 -22.60 6.25 -9.73
C PRO A 3 -22.71 6.65 -11.20
N PHE A 4 -23.90 7.07 -11.63
CA PHE A 4 -24.14 7.57 -12.99
C PHE A 4 -23.49 8.94 -13.22
N LEU A 5 -23.47 9.79 -12.19
CA LEU A 5 -22.76 11.07 -12.21
C LEU A 5 -21.25 10.84 -12.33
N ASN A 6 -20.67 9.92 -11.54
CA ASN A 6 -19.26 9.56 -11.64
C ASN A 6 -18.91 9.00 -13.03
N LEU A 7 -19.76 8.12 -13.58
CA LEU A 7 -19.58 7.61 -14.94
C LEU A 7 -19.63 8.74 -15.97
N ALA A 8 -20.60 9.65 -15.86
CA ALA A 8 -20.74 10.78 -16.78
C ALA A 8 -19.52 11.72 -16.70
N ILE A 9 -18.97 11.97 -15.51
CA ILE A 9 -17.76 12.77 -15.32
C ILE A 9 -16.54 12.06 -15.93
N ILE A 10 -16.41 10.75 -15.72
CA ILE A 10 -15.32 9.95 -16.31
C ILE A 10 -15.42 9.96 -17.84
N LEU A 11 -16.62 9.77 -18.40
CA LEU A 11 -16.85 9.82 -19.85
C LEU A 11 -16.62 11.22 -20.43
N ALA A 12 -17.05 12.28 -19.75
CA ALA A 12 -16.81 13.66 -20.15
C ALA A 12 -15.31 14.02 -20.11
N TYR A 13 -14.60 13.55 -19.09
CA TYR A 13 -13.14 13.68 -18.98
C TYR A 13 -12.44 13.02 -20.17
N TYR A 14 -12.80 11.77 -20.52
CA TYR A 14 -12.21 11.08 -21.67
C TYR A 14 -12.61 11.71 -23.02
N ALA A 15 -13.87 12.12 -23.19
CA ALA A 15 -14.32 12.81 -24.40
C ALA A 15 -13.55 14.12 -24.62
N TYR A 16 -13.33 14.89 -23.55
CA TYR A 16 -12.53 16.11 -23.59
C TYR A 16 -11.09 15.84 -24.06
N PHE A 17 -10.44 14.80 -23.52
CA PHE A 17 -9.07 14.41 -23.91
C PHE A 17 -8.97 13.92 -25.36
N ILE A 18 -9.94 13.12 -25.82
CA ILE A 18 -10.02 12.66 -27.22
C ILE A 18 -10.13 13.83 -28.20
N MET A 19 -10.91 14.86 -27.84
CA MET A 19 -11.12 16.04 -28.69
C MET A 19 -9.91 16.99 -28.74
N HIS A 20 -9.13 17.10 -27.66
CA HIS A 20 -8.09 18.15 -27.54
C HIS A 20 -6.65 17.64 -27.71
N ASN A 21 -6.38 16.33 -27.70
CA ASN A 21 -5.03 15.81 -27.90
C ASN A 21 -4.98 14.39 -28.52
N PRO A 22 -5.29 14.26 -29.83
CA PRO A 22 -5.45 12.96 -30.49
C PRO A 22 -4.15 12.13 -30.57
N GLN A 23 -2.97 12.73 -30.42
CA GLN A 23 -1.69 11.99 -30.41
C GLN A 23 -1.38 11.30 -29.07
N LEU A 24 -1.82 11.87 -27.93
CA LEU A 24 -1.75 11.19 -26.63
C LEU A 24 -2.79 10.07 -26.55
N ALA A 25 -4.00 10.29 -27.05
CA ALA A 25 -5.06 9.28 -27.09
C ALA A 25 -4.68 8.04 -27.94
N ARG A 26 -3.92 8.21 -29.03
CA ARG A 26 -3.44 7.10 -29.87
C ARG A 26 -2.40 6.19 -29.19
N ASN A 27 -1.62 6.71 -28.25
CA ASN A 27 -0.69 5.90 -27.46
C ASN A 27 -1.36 5.25 -26.23
N GLU A 28 -2.58 5.67 -25.89
CA GLU A 28 -3.32 5.22 -24.71
C GLU A 28 -4.42 4.21 -24.99
N VAL A 29 -4.92 4.14 -26.23
CA VAL A 29 -5.97 3.19 -26.64
C VAL A 29 -5.35 1.93 -27.23
N ARG A 30 -5.61 0.76 -26.62
CA ARG A 30 -5.11 -0.54 -27.08
C ARG A 30 -5.87 -1.05 -28.31
N THR A 31 -5.14 -1.57 -29.29
CA THR A 31 -5.66 -2.25 -30.49
C THR A 31 -5.66 -3.79 -30.34
N ILE A 32 -5.82 -4.31 -29.13
CA ILE A 32 -5.84 -5.76 -28.86
C ILE A 32 -7.27 -6.28 -28.99
N ASP A 33 -7.44 -7.51 -29.48
CA ASP A 33 -8.75 -8.18 -29.59
C ASP A 33 -9.44 -8.32 -28.22
N TYR A 34 -10.75 -8.09 -28.21
CA TYR A 34 -11.58 -8.02 -27.00
C TYR A 34 -11.51 -9.30 -26.16
N PHE A 35 -11.47 -10.47 -26.83
CA PHE A 35 -11.40 -11.77 -26.16
C PHE A 35 -10.05 -12.00 -25.48
N THR A 36 -8.95 -11.62 -26.13
CA THR A 36 -7.61 -11.71 -25.55
C THR A 36 -7.48 -10.78 -24.34
N GLN A 37 -8.12 -9.61 -24.37
CA GLN A 37 -8.09 -8.67 -23.26
C GLN A 37 -8.95 -9.14 -22.07
N ALA A 38 -10.12 -9.72 -22.34
CA ALA A 38 -10.94 -10.34 -21.31
C ALA A 38 -10.18 -11.50 -20.61
N ASP A 39 -9.45 -12.32 -21.37
CA ASP A 39 -8.61 -13.38 -20.82
C ASP A 39 -7.46 -12.82 -19.97
N LEU A 40 -6.77 -11.77 -20.41
CA LEU A 40 -5.71 -11.13 -19.61
C LEU A 40 -6.23 -10.50 -18.31
N VAL A 41 -7.40 -9.87 -18.35
CA VAL A 41 -8.06 -9.34 -17.14
C VAL A 41 -8.46 -10.49 -16.22
N TRP A 42 -9.03 -11.57 -16.77
CA TRP A 42 -9.41 -12.76 -16.01
C TRP A 42 -8.20 -13.46 -15.38
N GLN A 43 -7.10 -13.62 -16.13
CA GLN A 43 -5.83 -14.14 -15.62
C GLN A 43 -5.24 -13.22 -14.56
N SER A 44 -5.35 -11.90 -14.69
CA SER A 44 -4.92 -10.95 -13.66
C SER A 44 -5.76 -11.07 -12.38
N ILE A 45 -7.07 -11.24 -12.52
CA ILE A 45 -7.99 -11.52 -11.41
C ILE A 45 -7.62 -12.85 -10.74
N ILE A 46 -7.53 -13.94 -11.51
CA ILE A 46 -7.14 -15.27 -11.02
C ILE A 46 -5.78 -15.22 -10.32
N TYR A 47 -4.79 -14.58 -10.94
CA TYR A 47 -3.46 -14.41 -10.37
C TYR A 47 -3.55 -13.67 -9.04
N TYR A 48 -4.31 -12.57 -8.98
CA TYR A 48 -4.50 -11.80 -7.75
C TYR A 48 -5.20 -12.64 -6.67
N PHE A 49 -6.25 -13.38 -7.02
CA PHE A 49 -6.95 -14.28 -6.10
C PHE A 49 -6.04 -15.42 -5.61
N HIS A 50 -5.27 -16.08 -6.49
CA HIS A 50 -4.38 -17.18 -6.11
C HIS A 50 -3.17 -16.73 -5.28
N THR A 51 -2.52 -15.63 -5.65
CA THR A 51 -1.35 -15.11 -4.92
C THR A 51 -1.74 -14.44 -3.61
N LYS A 52 -2.90 -13.79 -3.51
CA LYS A 52 -3.34 -13.10 -2.29
C LYS A 52 -4.19 -13.97 -1.36
N GLN A 53 -5.05 -14.88 -1.84
CA GLN A 53 -5.90 -15.70 -0.94
C GLN A 53 -5.14 -16.85 -0.28
N SER A 54 -4.34 -17.62 -1.03
CA SER A 54 -3.53 -18.69 -0.43
C SER A 54 -2.65 -18.14 0.69
N PHE A 55 -2.18 -16.92 0.50
CA PHE A 55 -1.36 -16.17 1.41
C PHE A 55 -2.10 -15.52 2.58
N ALA A 56 -3.22 -14.84 2.34
CA ALA A 56 -4.05 -14.28 3.40
C ALA A 56 -4.55 -15.39 4.33
N PHE A 57 -4.86 -16.57 3.78
CA PHE A 57 -5.27 -17.73 4.58
C PHE A 57 -4.10 -18.37 5.33
N GLN A 58 -2.93 -18.55 4.69
CA GLN A 58 -1.72 -19.05 5.37
C GLN A 58 -1.22 -18.10 6.47
N ASN A 59 -1.23 -16.78 6.23
CA ASN A 59 -0.81 -15.79 7.22
C ASN A 59 -1.85 -15.55 8.30
N ALA A 60 -3.16 -15.57 7.99
CA ALA A 60 -4.18 -15.55 9.04
C ALA A 60 -4.06 -16.78 9.95
N LEU A 61 -3.75 -17.95 9.39
CA LEU A 61 -3.52 -19.18 10.17
C LEU A 61 -2.22 -19.17 10.99
N GLN A 62 -1.15 -18.51 10.53
CA GLN A 62 0.10 -18.39 11.30
C GLN A 62 0.05 -17.26 12.35
N VAL A 63 -0.64 -16.15 12.04
CA VAL A 63 -0.86 -15.02 12.97
C VAL A 63 -1.95 -15.34 14.00
N ASN A 64 -2.67 -16.45 13.84
CA ASN A 64 -3.51 -17.01 14.90
C ASN A 64 -2.77 -17.13 16.24
N HIS A 65 -1.46 -17.32 16.29
CA HIS A 65 -0.73 -17.27 17.56
C HIS A 65 -0.85 -15.90 18.28
N ILE A 66 -0.86 -14.78 17.54
CA ILE A 66 -1.03 -13.43 18.09
C ILE A 66 -2.49 -13.18 18.50
N LEU A 67 -3.44 -13.66 17.71
CA LEU A 67 -4.88 -13.61 18.01
C LEU A 67 -5.24 -14.46 19.25
N PHE A 68 -4.73 -15.70 19.35
CA PHE A 68 -4.96 -16.61 20.47
C PHE A 68 -4.18 -16.22 21.73
N SER A 69 -3.05 -15.52 21.62
CA SER A 69 -2.29 -15.04 22.78
C SER A 69 -2.86 -13.75 23.39
N ASN A 70 -3.73 -13.02 22.70
CA ASN A 70 -4.19 -11.71 23.16
C ASN A 70 -5.72 -11.57 23.09
N VAL A 71 -6.36 -11.84 24.23
CA VAL A 71 -7.82 -11.83 24.46
C VAL A 71 -8.51 -10.55 23.97
N LYS A 72 -7.81 -9.41 23.94
CA LYS A 72 -8.37 -8.13 23.51
C LYS A 72 -8.84 -8.15 22.06
N TYR A 73 -8.11 -8.83 21.17
CA TYR A 73 -8.49 -8.91 19.75
C TYR A 73 -9.76 -9.76 19.54
N TRP A 74 -9.93 -10.83 20.33
CA TRP A 74 -11.16 -11.61 20.37
C TRP A 74 -12.34 -10.78 20.85
N CYS A 75 -12.17 -9.98 21.90
CA CYS A 75 -13.21 -9.08 22.38
C CYS A 75 -13.64 -8.07 21.29
N TYR A 76 -12.70 -7.50 20.53
CA TYR A 76 -13.04 -6.59 19.42
C TYR A 76 -13.72 -7.30 18.25
N ALA A 77 -13.26 -8.50 17.87
CA ALA A 77 -13.87 -9.29 16.81
C ALA A 77 -15.30 -9.73 17.17
N LEU A 78 -15.51 -10.20 18.40
CA LEU A 78 -16.83 -10.57 18.91
C LEU A 78 -17.75 -9.34 19.06
N TRP A 79 -17.22 -8.21 19.51
CA TRP A 79 -17.99 -6.97 19.63
C TRP A 79 -18.44 -6.43 18.26
N THR A 80 -17.55 -6.42 17.26
CA THR A 80 -17.89 -6.00 15.89
C THR A 80 -18.87 -6.96 15.22
N ALA A 81 -18.71 -8.28 15.40
CA ALA A 81 -19.69 -9.26 14.93
C ALA A 81 -21.03 -9.09 15.65
N GLY A 82 -21.03 -8.88 16.97
CA GLY A 82 -22.22 -8.63 17.77
C GLY A 82 -22.96 -7.36 17.34
N LEU A 83 -22.24 -6.26 17.07
CA LEU A 83 -22.83 -5.05 16.50
C LEU A 83 -23.38 -5.29 15.10
N GLY A 84 -22.70 -6.05 14.25
CA GLY A 84 -23.20 -6.45 12.94
C GLY A 84 -24.54 -7.19 13.05
N VAL A 85 -24.61 -8.18 13.94
CA VAL A 85 -25.86 -8.92 14.23
C VAL A 85 -26.95 -7.99 14.75
N LEU A 86 -26.65 -7.09 15.69
CA LEU A 86 -27.62 -6.14 16.26
C LEU A 86 -28.15 -5.15 15.22
N LEU A 87 -27.29 -4.61 14.37
CA LEU A 87 -27.67 -3.68 13.31
C LEU A 87 -28.55 -4.36 12.26
N VAL A 88 -28.22 -5.60 11.89
CA VAL A 88 -29.02 -6.38 10.95
C VAL A 88 -30.34 -6.82 11.58
N TRP A 89 -30.36 -7.20 12.86
CA TRP A 89 -31.58 -7.57 13.57
C TRP A 89 -32.55 -6.40 13.72
N LYS A 90 -32.04 -5.19 13.97
CA LYS A 90 -32.83 -3.95 14.03
C LYS A 90 -33.33 -3.48 12.67
N SER A 91 -32.71 -3.93 11.57
CA SER A 91 -33.08 -3.57 10.19
C SER A 91 -34.29 -4.35 9.63
N ASN A 92 -34.98 -5.15 10.44
CA ASN A 92 -36.19 -5.87 10.03
C ASN A 92 -37.35 -4.90 9.74
N LYS A 93 -37.47 -4.48 8.49
CA LYS A 93 -38.73 -4.05 7.88
C LYS A 93 -38.99 -4.94 6.67
N ASP A 94 -40.06 -5.72 6.73
CA ASP A 94 -40.56 -6.55 5.65
C ASP A 94 -40.98 -5.67 4.47
N VAL A 95 -40.27 -5.76 3.34
CA VAL A 95 -40.67 -5.08 2.10
C VAL A 95 -40.40 -5.99 0.90
N LEU A 96 -41.49 -6.46 0.29
CA LEU A 96 -41.69 -6.99 -1.08
C LEU A 96 -40.41 -7.44 -1.81
N VAL A 97 -40.19 -8.75 -1.78
CA VAL A 97 -38.93 -9.42 -2.14
C VAL A 97 -38.70 -9.50 -3.67
N HIS A 98 -39.70 -9.85 -4.49
CA HIS A 98 -39.42 -10.29 -5.87
C HIS A 98 -39.11 -9.22 -6.92
N THR A 99 -39.84 -8.09 -6.97
CA THR A 99 -39.56 -7.02 -7.94
C THR A 99 -38.27 -6.25 -7.61
N ARG A 100 -37.81 -6.34 -6.36
CA ARG A 100 -36.59 -5.73 -5.86
C ARG A 100 -35.34 -6.56 -6.23
N THR A 101 -35.44 -7.89 -6.25
CA THR A 101 -34.32 -8.79 -6.58
C THR A 101 -33.84 -8.62 -8.01
N THR A 102 -34.74 -8.65 -9.01
CA THR A 102 -34.33 -8.52 -10.42
C THR A 102 -33.71 -7.15 -10.70
N ARG A 103 -34.26 -6.08 -10.13
CA ARG A 103 -33.67 -4.73 -10.20
C ARG A 103 -32.32 -4.66 -9.51
N ALA A 104 -32.16 -5.32 -8.35
CA ALA A 104 -30.89 -5.39 -7.64
C ALA A 104 -29.83 -6.14 -8.45
N ILE A 105 -30.18 -7.27 -9.09
CA ILE A 105 -29.26 -8.01 -9.96
C ILE A 105 -28.84 -7.16 -11.16
N ILE A 106 -29.79 -6.52 -11.86
CA ILE A 106 -29.48 -5.66 -13.01
C ILE A 106 -28.59 -4.47 -12.57
N MET A 107 -28.95 -3.80 -11.47
CA MET A 107 -28.16 -2.68 -10.94
C MET A 107 -26.77 -3.12 -10.49
N GLY A 108 -26.67 -4.28 -9.83
CA GLY A 108 -25.41 -4.87 -9.40
C GLY A 108 -24.53 -5.29 -10.58
N LEU A 109 -25.11 -5.86 -11.64
CA LEU A 109 -24.40 -6.16 -12.90
C LEU A 109 -23.85 -4.91 -13.54
N SER A 110 -24.66 -3.85 -13.66
CA SER A 110 -24.20 -2.57 -14.17
C SER A 110 -23.06 -1.99 -13.33
N LEU A 111 -23.18 -2.03 -12.00
CA LEU A 111 -22.13 -1.58 -11.08
C LEU A 111 -20.88 -2.48 -11.09
N CYS A 112 -21.01 -3.75 -11.48
CA CYS A 112 -19.89 -4.67 -11.61
C CYS A 112 -19.14 -4.48 -12.94
N VAL A 113 -19.85 -4.28 -14.04
CA VAL A 113 -19.27 -4.27 -15.40
C VAL A 113 -18.79 -2.87 -15.79
N VAL A 114 -19.57 -1.83 -15.49
CA VAL A 114 -19.28 -0.46 -15.95
C VAL A 114 -17.93 0.07 -15.43
N PRO A 115 -17.55 -0.10 -14.16
CA PRO A 115 -16.24 0.35 -13.69
C PRO A 115 -15.07 -0.43 -14.30
N LEU A 116 -15.32 -1.60 -14.91
CA LEU A 116 -14.32 -2.38 -15.63
C LEU A 116 -14.15 -1.94 -17.09
N LEU A 117 -15.10 -1.19 -17.67
CA LEU A 117 -15.00 -0.72 -19.06
C LEU A 117 -13.69 0.04 -19.37
N PRO A 118 -13.14 0.90 -18.48
CA PRO A 118 -11.85 1.53 -18.71
C PRO A 118 -10.67 0.55 -18.87
N PHE A 119 -10.73 -0.68 -18.32
CA PHE A 119 -9.70 -1.71 -18.58
C PHE A 119 -9.64 -2.12 -20.05
N PHE A 120 -10.77 -2.04 -20.75
CA PHE A 120 -10.85 -2.41 -22.16
C PHE A 120 -10.36 -1.29 -23.09
N VAL A 121 -10.36 -0.05 -22.60
CA VAL A 121 -10.02 1.13 -23.41
C VAL A 121 -8.59 1.62 -23.14
N LEU A 122 -8.06 1.48 -21.93
CA LEU A 122 -6.82 2.14 -21.51
C LEU A 122 -5.61 1.18 -21.47
N ASN A 123 -4.46 1.68 -21.92
CA ASN A 123 -3.16 1.00 -21.83
C ASN A 123 -2.62 0.90 -20.38
N TYR A 124 -3.05 1.80 -19.47
CA TYR A 124 -2.49 1.93 -18.12
C TYR A 124 -3.31 1.17 -17.06
N TYR A 125 -2.67 0.16 -16.46
CA TYR A 125 -3.25 -0.74 -15.45
C TYR A 125 -3.61 -0.07 -14.11
N TYR A 126 -2.96 1.05 -13.75
CA TYR A 126 -3.10 1.64 -12.41
C TYR A 126 -4.44 2.36 -12.18
N LEU A 127 -4.95 3.08 -13.20
CA LEU A 127 -6.28 3.72 -13.15
C LEU A 127 -7.38 2.68 -13.09
N ALA A 128 -7.18 1.60 -13.82
CA ALA A 128 -8.12 0.52 -13.94
C ALA A 128 -8.24 -0.25 -12.60
N ASN A 129 -7.13 -0.51 -11.91
CA ASN A 129 -7.14 -1.17 -10.59
C ASN A 129 -7.93 -0.40 -9.51
N ARG A 130 -7.97 0.94 -9.56
CA ARG A 130 -8.78 1.75 -8.62
C ARG A 130 -10.29 1.56 -8.82
N ASN A 131 -10.72 1.18 -10.03
CA ASN A 131 -12.12 0.98 -10.36
C ASN A 131 -12.64 -0.44 -10.06
N ILE A 132 -11.74 -1.41 -9.79
CA ILE A 132 -12.12 -2.75 -9.34
C ILE A 132 -12.94 -2.67 -8.04
N PHE A 133 -12.62 -1.74 -7.13
CA PHE A 133 -13.33 -1.56 -5.87
C PHE A 133 -14.82 -1.26 -6.06
N LEU A 134 -15.18 -0.44 -7.04
CA LEU A 134 -16.58 -0.15 -7.38
C LEU A 134 -17.30 -1.40 -7.91
N SER A 135 -16.58 -2.29 -8.58
CA SER A 135 -17.12 -3.54 -9.10
C SER A 135 -17.50 -4.52 -7.97
N LEU A 136 -16.75 -4.48 -6.86
CA LEU A 136 -17.07 -5.28 -5.65
C LEU A 136 -18.39 -4.85 -4.99
N LEU A 137 -18.78 -3.58 -5.11
CA LEU A 137 -20.11 -3.11 -4.66
C LEU A 137 -21.22 -3.68 -5.54
N GLY A 138 -20.99 -3.80 -6.84
CA GLY A 138 -21.91 -4.49 -7.75
C GLY A 138 -22.09 -5.96 -7.37
N LEU A 139 -20.98 -6.66 -7.13
CA LEU A 139 -20.98 -8.05 -6.68
C LEU A 139 -21.67 -8.25 -5.33
N SER A 140 -21.51 -7.32 -4.37
CA SER A 140 -22.19 -7.43 -3.07
C SER A 140 -23.71 -7.28 -3.18
N ILE A 141 -24.20 -6.42 -4.08
CA ILE A 141 -25.64 -6.27 -4.36
C ILE A 141 -26.20 -7.52 -5.02
N ILE A 142 -25.50 -8.09 -6.02
CA ILE A 142 -25.89 -9.36 -6.66
C ILE A 142 -25.88 -10.49 -5.61
N GLY A 143 -24.82 -10.57 -4.81
CA GLY A 143 -24.68 -11.55 -3.74
C GLY A 143 -25.81 -11.47 -2.73
N GLN A 144 -26.16 -10.26 -2.28
CA GLN A 144 -27.31 -10.05 -1.39
C GLN A 144 -28.63 -10.51 -2.02
N ALA A 145 -28.86 -10.17 -3.29
CA ALA A 145 -30.07 -10.56 -4.02
C ALA A 145 -30.17 -12.10 -4.20
N LEU A 146 -29.05 -12.77 -4.47
CA LEU A 146 -28.98 -14.23 -4.52
C LEU A 146 -29.18 -14.86 -3.14
N PHE A 147 -28.59 -14.29 -2.09
CA PHE A 147 -28.79 -14.72 -0.70
C PHE A 147 -30.27 -14.64 -0.30
N ASP A 148 -30.96 -13.56 -0.69
CA ASP A 148 -32.40 -13.38 -0.45
C ASP A 148 -33.27 -14.41 -1.19
N LEU A 149 -32.83 -14.88 -2.36
CA LEU A 149 -33.52 -15.94 -3.11
C LEU A 149 -33.30 -17.33 -2.50
N LEU A 150 -32.06 -17.63 -2.09
CA LEU A 150 -31.64 -18.95 -1.65
C LEU A 150 -32.02 -19.22 -0.18
N ILE A 151 -31.95 -18.21 0.70
CA ILE A 151 -32.17 -18.36 2.14
C ILE A 151 -33.39 -17.55 2.57
N LYS A 152 -34.52 -18.26 2.74
CA LYS A 152 -35.79 -17.65 3.16
C LYS A 152 -35.84 -17.30 4.66
N LYS A 153 -35.02 -17.95 5.48
CA LYS A 153 -35.00 -17.75 6.94
C LYS A 153 -34.06 -16.60 7.30
N GLN A 154 -34.65 -15.47 7.72
CA GLN A 154 -33.91 -14.25 8.05
C GLN A 154 -32.80 -14.46 9.10
N TRP A 155 -33.05 -15.26 10.14
CA TRP A 155 -32.04 -15.53 11.17
C TRP A 155 -30.82 -16.29 10.62
N LEU A 156 -31.03 -17.20 9.67
CA LEU A 156 -29.95 -17.97 9.05
C LEU A 156 -29.12 -17.07 8.13
N LYS A 157 -29.78 -16.21 7.35
CA LYS A 157 -29.13 -15.19 6.52
C LYS A 157 -28.25 -14.26 7.37
N ASN A 158 -28.79 -13.79 8.50
CA ASN A 158 -28.05 -12.91 9.42
C ASN A 158 -26.86 -13.62 10.05
N GLY A 159 -27.02 -14.89 10.44
CA GLY A 159 -25.93 -15.70 10.97
C GLY A 159 -24.78 -15.89 9.97
N ILE A 160 -25.10 -16.20 8.71
CA ILE A 160 -24.08 -16.37 7.65
C ILE A 160 -23.37 -15.05 7.35
N LEU A 161 -24.11 -13.94 7.25
CA LEU A 161 -23.52 -12.61 7.04
C LEU A 161 -22.58 -12.22 8.19
N ALA A 162 -23.00 -12.45 9.45
CA ALA A 162 -22.18 -12.17 10.61
C ALA A 162 -20.89 -13.02 10.62
N CYS A 163 -20.99 -14.31 10.23
CA CYS A 163 -19.83 -15.19 10.10
C CYS A 163 -18.87 -14.71 9.00
N LEU A 164 -19.40 -14.27 7.85
CA LEU A 164 -18.61 -13.75 6.74
C LEU A 164 -17.89 -12.45 7.11
N VAL A 165 -18.59 -11.53 7.78
CA VAL A 165 -17.98 -10.29 8.32
C VAL A 165 -16.88 -10.62 9.32
N LEU A 166 -17.14 -11.54 10.26
CA LEU A 166 -16.14 -11.99 11.22
C LEU A 166 -14.90 -12.56 10.52
N LEU A 167 -15.09 -13.42 9.52
CA LEU A 167 -13.99 -14.01 8.76
C LEU A 167 -13.18 -12.94 8.03
N LEU A 168 -13.83 -11.98 7.37
CA LEU A 168 -13.14 -10.86 6.73
C LEU A 168 -12.38 -9.99 7.73
N VAL A 169 -12.96 -9.70 8.89
CA VAL A 169 -12.26 -8.97 9.97
C VAL A 169 -11.03 -9.75 10.43
N LEU A 170 -11.17 -11.04 10.70
CA LEU A 170 -10.06 -11.90 11.13
C LEU A 170 -8.92 -11.95 10.10
N LEU A 171 -9.25 -12.05 8.80
CA LEU A 171 -8.26 -12.03 7.71
C LEU A 171 -7.45 -10.73 7.66
N ASN A 172 -8.01 -9.60 8.08
CA ASN A 172 -7.34 -8.29 8.04
C ASN A 172 -6.59 -7.95 9.34
N ILE A 173 -6.87 -8.63 10.46
CA ILE A 173 -6.18 -8.37 11.74
C ILE A 173 -4.67 -8.60 11.61
N SER A 174 -4.24 -9.59 10.83
CA SER A 174 -2.81 -9.86 10.61
C SER A 174 -2.11 -8.72 9.89
N GLU A 175 -2.79 -8.10 8.91
CA GLU A 175 -2.25 -6.96 8.18
C GLU A 175 -2.16 -5.74 9.08
N VAL A 176 -3.19 -5.46 9.88
CA VAL A 176 -3.17 -4.38 10.88
C VAL A 176 -2.07 -4.58 11.93
N ALA A 177 -1.87 -5.81 12.40
CA ALA A 177 -0.78 -6.14 13.33
C ALA A 177 0.59 -5.87 12.70
N CYS A 178 0.79 -6.28 11.44
CA CYS A 178 2.00 -6.02 10.69
C CYS A 178 2.25 -4.51 10.51
N TYR A 179 1.22 -3.73 10.17
CA TYR A 179 1.32 -2.26 10.09
C TYR A 179 1.73 -1.64 11.43
N LYS A 180 1.22 -2.18 12.54
CA LYS A 180 1.57 -1.68 13.88
C LYS A 180 3.04 -1.94 14.22
N GLU A 181 3.55 -3.13 13.94
CA GLU A 181 4.95 -3.49 14.15
C GLU A 181 5.88 -2.66 13.27
N LEU A 182 5.53 -2.52 11.98
CA LEU A 182 6.28 -1.70 11.04
C LEU A 182 6.32 -0.22 11.47
N ASN A 183 5.18 0.33 11.90
CA ASN A 183 5.10 1.69 12.43
C ASN A 183 5.91 1.87 13.72
N ALA A 184 6.03 0.83 14.56
CA ALA A 184 6.87 0.90 15.76
C ALA A 184 8.36 1.01 15.39
N VAL A 185 8.82 0.24 14.40
CA VAL A 185 10.20 0.31 13.89
C VAL A 185 10.45 1.64 13.17
N ASP A 186 9.51 2.09 12.34
CA ASP A 186 9.63 3.38 11.65
C ASP A 186 9.74 4.55 12.63
N ARG A 187 8.91 4.57 13.68
CA ARG A 187 9.00 5.59 14.75
C ARG A 187 10.31 5.50 15.51
N HIS A 188 10.83 4.30 15.72
CA HIS A 188 12.11 4.11 16.38
C HIS A 188 13.28 4.64 15.54
N ILE A 189 13.33 4.29 14.25
CA ILE A 189 14.34 4.81 13.32
C ILE A 189 14.22 6.34 13.22
N CYS A 190 13.01 6.85 13.01
CA CYS A 190 12.79 8.28 12.84
C CYS A 190 13.14 9.07 14.11
N SER A 191 12.86 8.56 15.32
CA SER A 191 13.27 9.24 16.56
C SER A 191 14.79 9.34 16.68
N GLN A 192 15.53 8.29 16.30
CA GLN A 192 16.98 8.33 16.30
C GLN A 192 17.54 9.26 15.21
N ILE A 193 16.93 9.29 14.02
CA ILE A 193 17.29 10.28 12.98
C ILE A 193 17.11 11.70 13.52
N LEU A 194 15.96 12.00 14.12
CA LEU A 194 15.69 13.32 14.70
C LEU A 194 16.70 13.67 15.80
N ALA A 195 17.11 12.71 16.62
CA ALA A 195 18.13 12.90 17.63
C ALA A 195 19.52 13.20 17.04
N GLN A 196 19.89 12.56 15.92
CA GLN A 196 21.17 12.81 15.25
C GLN A 196 21.20 14.13 14.47
N VAL A 197 20.08 14.48 13.82
CA VAL A 197 19.97 15.72 13.03
C VAL A 197 19.81 16.93 13.94
N GLY A 198 19.02 16.80 15.01
CA GLY A 198 18.57 17.91 15.86
C GLY A 198 17.43 18.70 15.22
N GLU A 199 16.37 18.97 15.99
CA GLU A 199 15.16 19.62 15.48
C GLU A 199 15.41 21.00 14.83
N GLN A 200 16.42 21.72 15.31
CA GLN A 200 16.84 23.02 14.79
C GLN A 200 17.37 22.97 13.35
N ASN A 201 17.84 21.80 12.91
CA ASN A 201 18.42 21.58 11.59
C ASN A 201 17.38 21.08 10.57
N ILE A 202 16.12 20.93 10.96
CA ILE A 202 15.04 20.48 10.08
C ILE A 202 14.43 21.71 9.39
N ARG A 203 15.09 22.16 8.33
CA ARG A 203 14.76 23.39 7.59
C ARG A 203 14.85 23.17 6.07
N PRO A 204 14.14 23.96 5.25
CA PRO A 204 14.10 23.78 3.79
C PRO A 204 15.49 23.81 3.12
N GLU A 205 16.41 24.64 3.64
CA GLU A 205 17.77 24.80 3.14
C GLU A 205 18.69 23.62 3.47
N ASN A 206 18.30 22.78 4.42
CA ASN A 206 19.11 21.68 4.92
C ASN A 206 18.81 20.38 4.18
N THR A 207 19.85 19.54 4.05
CA THR A 207 19.76 18.24 3.39
C THR A 207 20.21 17.10 4.30
N LEU A 208 19.38 16.06 4.41
CA LEU A 208 19.66 14.82 5.12
C LEU A 208 19.93 13.70 4.12
N LEU A 209 21.05 12.99 4.28
CA LEU A 209 21.32 11.74 3.56
C LEU A 209 21.14 10.57 4.53
N VAL A 210 20.28 9.61 4.16
CA VAL A 210 20.02 8.39 4.93
C VAL A 210 20.51 7.20 4.12
N LEU A 211 21.53 6.51 4.61
CA LEU A 211 22.15 5.36 3.96
C LEU A 211 21.58 4.02 4.47
N ASN A 212 21.68 2.99 3.62
CA ASN A 212 21.23 1.63 3.90
C ASN A 212 19.71 1.50 4.11
N THR A 213 18.91 2.28 3.40
CA THR A 213 17.46 2.17 3.54
C THR A 213 16.94 0.86 2.95
N ARG A 214 15.89 0.30 3.56
CA ARG A 214 15.25 -0.94 3.12
C ARG A 214 13.75 -0.73 2.95
N ALA A 215 13.17 -1.51 2.04
CA ALA A 215 11.72 -1.58 1.91
C ALA A 215 11.09 -2.13 3.20
N THR A 216 11.73 -3.13 3.84
CA THR A 216 11.25 -3.75 5.08
C THR A 216 12.41 -4.01 6.05
N TYR A 217 12.28 -3.58 7.30
CA TYR A 217 13.24 -3.87 8.40
C TYR A 217 12.82 -5.00 9.33
N ILE A 218 11.60 -5.46 9.18
CA ILE A 218 11.04 -6.60 9.90
C ILE A 218 10.89 -7.76 8.92
N ASP A 219 10.98 -8.98 9.42
CA ASP A 219 10.67 -10.18 8.63
C ASP A 219 9.17 -10.24 8.41
N ILE A 220 8.72 -9.54 7.35
CA ILE A 220 7.33 -9.55 6.97
C ILE A 220 7.07 -10.86 6.23
N LYS A 221 6.49 -11.83 6.94
CA LYS A 221 5.90 -13.03 6.33
C LYS A 221 4.79 -12.73 5.31
N SER A 222 4.43 -11.46 5.19
CA SER A 222 3.54 -10.84 4.22
C SER A 222 4.34 -10.20 3.05
N ASN A 223 4.26 -10.70 1.80
CA ASN A 223 4.73 -10.04 0.57
C ASN A 223 3.86 -8.81 0.22
N ALA A 224 3.14 -8.25 1.20
CA ALA A 224 2.34 -7.07 0.98
C ALA A 224 3.25 -5.86 0.77
N SER A 225 2.74 -4.94 -0.02
CA SER A 225 3.28 -3.64 -0.43
C SER A 225 3.50 -2.65 0.73
N ILE A 226 3.79 -3.14 1.93
CA ILE A 226 4.00 -2.33 3.13
C ILE A 226 5.49 -2.03 3.19
N ALA A 227 5.85 -0.83 2.73
CA ALA A 227 7.21 -0.34 2.81
C ALA A 227 7.39 0.55 4.05
N ASN A 228 8.54 0.45 4.70
CA ASN A 228 8.97 1.36 5.75
C ASN A 228 9.03 2.80 5.24
N ALA A 229 8.76 3.77 6.11
CA ALA A 229 8.78 5.19 5.77
C ALA A 229 10.14 5.63 5.19
N SER A 230 11.24 5.08 5.69
CA SER A 230 12.60 5.38 5.17
C SER A 230 12.90 4.84 3.77
N SER A 231 12.01 4.03 3.18
CA SER A 231 12.19 3.52 1.81
C SER A 231 12.07 4.62 0.74
N CYS A 232 11.47 5.77 1.08
CA CYS A 232 11.38 6.92 0.19
C CYS A 232 11.42 8.26 0.95
N ASP A 233 11.87 9.31 0.27
CA ASP A 233 12.12 10.62 0.88
C ASP A 233 10.84 11.24 1.46
N TRP A 234 9.72 11.15 0.73
CA TRP A 234 8.43 11.69 1.18
C TRP A 234 7.81 10.90 2.33
N GLY A 235 7.99 9.57 2.35
CA GLY A 235 7.52 8.73 3.45
C GLY A 235 8.20 9.11 4.77
N LEU A 236 9.53 9.27 4.73
CA LEU A 236 10.30 9.67 5.90
C LEU A 236 9.99 11.10 6.34
N LEU A 237 9.89 12.05 5.40
CA LEU A 237 9.52 13.43 5.71
C LEU A 237 8.13 13.50 6.37
N GLY A 238 7.15 12.77 5.84
CA GLY A 238 5.81 12.69 6.43
C GLY A 238 5.82 12.15 7.86
N LEU A 239 6.62 11.11 8.11
CA LEU A 239 6.77 10.58 9.47
C LEU A 239 7.45 11.57 10.41
N MET A 240 8.50 12.27 9.95
CA MET A 240 9.17 13.31 10.74
C MET A 240 8.20 14.43 11.13
N GLN A 241 7.34 14.88 10.22
CA GLN A 241 6.30 15.87 10.51
C GLN A 241 5.32 15.40 11.59
N VAL A 242 4.88 14.13 11.51
CA VAL A 242 4.00 13.52 12.52
C VAL A 242 4.70 13.46 13.88
N MET A 243 5.97 13.08 13.92
CA MET A 243 6.73 12.98 15.17
C MET A 243 7.04 14.33 15.82
N LEU A 244 7.25 15.37 15.00
CA LEU A 244 7.49 16.74 15.47
C LEU A 244 6.19 17.52 15.74
N ASN A 245 5.03 16.94 15.40
CA ASN A 245 3.72 17.57 15.47
C ASN A 245 3.66 18.96 14.79
N ARG A 246 4.33 19.11 13.65
CA ARG A 246 4.36 20.35 12.87
C ARG A 246 4.69 20.07 11.41
N VAL A 247 4.25 20.96 10.53
CA VAL A 247 4.66 20.93 9.11
C VAL A 247 6.11 21.39 9.04
N THR A 248 6.97 20.56 8.45
CA THR A 248 8.39 20.84 8.22
C THR A 248 8.75 20.56 6.77
N SER A 249 9.84 21.16 6.31
CA SER A 249 10.41 20.89 4.99
C SER A 249 11.91 20.72 5.16
N MET A 250 12.47 19.70 4.53
CA MET A 250 13.89 19.38 4.49
C MET A 250 14.12 18.51 3.25
N SER A 251 15.23 18.69 2.54
CA SER A 251 15.59 17.77 1.46
C SER A 251 16.10 16.48 2.09
N ILE A 252 15.42 15.36 1.85
CA ILE A 252 15.85 14.04 2.30
C ILE A 252 16.27 13.24 1.07
N VAL A 253 17.38 12.53 1.18
CA VAL A 253 17.83 11.55 0.17
C VAL A 253 17.97 10.20 0.87
N CYS A 254 17.07 9.28 0.56
CA CYS A 254 17.12 7.90 1.02
C CYS A 254 17.91 7.06 0.01
N ALA A 255 19.02 6.48 0.45
CA ALA A 255 19.89 5.63 -0.36
C ALA A 255 19.63 4.14 -0.03
N PRO A 256 18.86 3.44 -0.88
CA PRO A 256 18.58 2.03 -0.68
C PRO A 256 19.83 1.16 -0.81
N HIS A 257 19.87 0.07 -0.03
CA HIS A 257 20.91 -0.94 -0.16
C HIS A 257 20.88 -1.60 -1.55
N GLY A 258 22.05 -1.71 -2.19
CA GLY A 258 22.22 -2.45 -3.45
C GLY A 258 21.50 -1.86 -4.67
N SER A 259 20.86 -0.70 -4.53
CA SER A 259 20.13 -0.04 -5.62
C SER A 259 20.75 1.32 -5.95
N PRO A 260 20.80 1.72 -7.24
CA PRO A 260 21.32 3.02 -7.62
C PRO A 260 20.47 4.15 -7.02
N PHE A 261 21.15 5.19 -6.54
CA PHE A 261 20.53 6.43 -6.10
C PHE A 261 21.35 7.63 -6.54
N VAL A 262 20.72 8.80 -6.55
CA VAL A 262 21.40 10.04 -6.95
C VAL A 262 22.18 10.59 -5.77
N TYR A 263 23.50 10.70 -5.93
CA TYR A 263 24.40 11.28 -4.95
C TYR A 263 25.24 12.36 -5.60
N ASP A 264 25.19 13.57 -5.02
CA ASP A 264 25.99 14.70 -5.45
C ASP A 264 27.11 14.92 -4.42
N PRO A 265 28.37 14.60 -4.75
CA PRO A 265 29.49 14.78 -3.82
C PRO A 265 29.77 16.26 -3.50
N ASN A 266 29.27 17.19 -4.31
CA ASN A 266 29.43 18.63 -4.09
C ASN A 266 28.29 19.21 -3.22
N LYS A 267 27.22 18.45 -2.99
CA LYS A 267 26.10 18.90 -2.15
C LYS A 267 26.51 18.87 -0.68
N ALA A 268 26.34 20.00 0.00
CA ALA A 268 26.54 20.06 1.44
C ALA A 268 25.37 19.36 2.16
N TYR A 269 25.66 18.21 2.78
CA TYR A 269 24.70 17.50 3.61
C TYR A 269 24.80 17.99 5.06
N THR A 270 23.69 18.46 5.61
CA THR A 270 23.59 18.92 7.01
C THR A 270 23.81 17.77 7.98
N ALA A 271 23.31 16.58 7.62
CA ALA A 271 23.52 15.36 8.37
C ALA A 271 23.58 14.16 7.41
N ILE A 272 24.42 13.19 7.76
CA ILE A 272 24.55 11.92 7.07
C ILE A 272 24.41 10.84 8.12
N VAL A 273 23.41 9.97 7.94
CA VAL A 273 23.11 8.89 8.87
C VAL A 273 22.96 7.58 8.12
N GLY A 274 23.15 6.46 8.79
CA GLY A 274 22.89 5.14 8.23
C GLY A 274 22.15 4.26 9.20
N ILE A 275 21.33 3.37 8.67
CA ILE A 275 20.55 2.41 9.43
C ILE A 275 21.30 1.07 9.43
N ASP A 276 21.66 0.54 10.60
CA ASP A 276 22.34 -0.75 10.71
C ASP A 276 21.37 -1.95 10.60
N HIS A 277 21.88 -3.18 10.75
CA HIS A 277 21.05 -4.39 10.67
C HIS A 277 20.12 -4.58 11.88
N GLU A 278 20.37 -3.88 12.97
CA GLU A 278 19.57 -3.90 14.21
C GLU A 278 18.58 -2.72 14.26
N ASN A 279 18.45 -1.96 13.17
CA ASN A 279 17.60 -0.77 13.03
C ASN A 279 18.05 0.43 13.89
N ASN A 280 19.32 0.46 14.31
CA ASN A 280 19.92 1.64 14.92
C ASN A 280 20.41 2.62 13.85
N VAL A 281 20.32 3.90 14.17
CA VAL A 281 20.72 5.02 13.31
C VAL A 281 22.04 5.57 13.81
N LEU A 282 23.05 5.45 12.97
CA LEU A 282 24.41 5.87 13.26
C LEU A 282 24.75 7.13 12.46
N PRO A 283 25.39 8.13 13.07
CA PRO A 283 25.95 9.25 12.32
C PRO A 283 27.18 8.80 11.53
N LEU A 284 27.24 9.20 10.26
CA LEU A 284 28.25 8.75 9.30
C LEU A 284 29.12 9.91 8.79
N ILE A 285 30.29 9.53 8.31
CA ILE A 285 31.28 10.39 7.67
C ILE A 285 31.60 9.76 6.31
N LEU A 286 31.54 10.58 5.27
CA LEU A 286 31.91 10.21 3.91
C LEU A 286 33.35 10.63 3.64
N LYS A 287 34.19 9.68 3.20
CA LYS A 287 35.57 9.94 2.80
C LYS A 287 35.76 9.48 1.37
N GLN A 288 36.03 10.42 0.47
CA GLN A 288 36.35 10.08 -0.91
C GLN A 288 37.70 9.36 -0.96
N ASN A 289 37.75 8.25 -1.68
CA ASN A 289 39.00 7.55 -1.90
C ASN A 289 39.86 8.34 -2.90
N ALA A 290 41.15 8.53 -2.60
CA ALA A 290 42.05 9.31 -3.47
C ALA A 290 42.30 8.63 -4.83
N HIS A 291 42.09 7.31 -4.92
CA HIS A 291 42.43 6.51 -6.10
C HIS A 291 41.24 6.17 -7.01
N ASN A 292 40.00 6.34 -6.53
CA ASN A 292 38.81 6.09 -7.33
C ASN A 292 37.67 7.04 -6.94
N LYS A 293 36.62 7.14 -7.75
CA LYS A 293 35.44 7.96 -7.42
C LYS A 293 34.57 7.38 -6.30
N ASN A 294 34.96 6.26 -5.68
CA ASN A 294 34.17 5.63 -4.63
C ASN A 294 34.34 6.40 -3.31
N VAL A 295 33.30 6.36 -2.50
CA VAL A 295 33.26 7.03 -1.20
C VAL A 295 33.16 5.99 -0.11
N ILE A 296 34.14 5.98 0.78
CA ILE A 296 34.13 5.12 1.97
C ILE A 296 33.21 5.75 3.01
N VAL A 297 32.32 4.94 3.56
CA VAL A 297 31.36 5.35 4.58
C VAL A 297 31.81 4.78 5.92
N THR A 298 32.11 5.66 6.88
CA THR A 298 32.52 5.28 8.23
C THR A 298 31.61 5.91 9.28
N SER A 299 31.40 5.25 10.41
CA SER A 299 30.78 5.88 11.59
C SER A 299 31.69 6.97 12.17
N LYS A 300 31.13 7.84 13.02
CA LYS A 300 31.93 8.84 13.78
C LYS A 300 33.09 8.22 14.58
N ASN A 301 32.97 6.96 14.99
CA ASN A 301 34.00 6.25 15.74
C ASN A 301 35.07 5.62 14.83
N GLY A 302 35.02 5.87 13.51
CA GLY A 302 35.95 5.32 12.53
C GLY A 302 35.64 3.89 12.08
N ALA A 303 34.57 3.27 12.59
CA ALA A 303 34.17 1.93 12.16
C ALA A 303 33.64 1.96 10.72
N TYR A 304 34.07 1.02 9.89
CA TYR A 304 33.58 0.90 8.52
C TYR A 304 32.10 0.50 8.49
N PHE A 305 31.30 1.26 7.74
CA PHE A 305 29.85 1.04 7.58
C PHE A 305 29.52 0.48 6.19
N GLY A 306 30.19 0.99 5.16
CA GLY A 306 29.98 0.56 3.77
C GLY A 306 30.74 1.43 2.77
N GLN A 307 30.34 1.36 1.50
CA GLN A 307 30.89 2.19 0.43
C GLN A 307 29.82 2.64 -0.55
N LEU A 308 30.00 3.83 -1.10
CA LEU A 308 29.27 4.30 -2.28
C LEU A 308 30.12 4.01 -3.51
N MET A 309 29.65 3.12 -4.36
CA MET A 309 30.30 2.80 -5.63
C MET A 309 29.78 3.70 -6.73
N TYR A 310 30.68 4.34 -7.46
CA TYR A 310 30.34 5.19 -8.59
C TYR A 310 29.84 4.33 -9.76
N VAL A 311 28.65 4.65 -10.29
CA VAL A 311 28.06 3.98 -11.46
C VAL A 311 28.08 4.90 -12.68
N SER A 312 27.61 6.14 -12.52
CA SER A 312 27.57 7.16 -13.57
C SER A 312 27.68 8.56 -12.96
N GLU A 313 27.73 9.62 -13.78
CA GLU A 313 28.03 11.01 -13.36
C GLU A 313 27.37 11.47 -12.06
N THR A 314 26.13 11.05 -11.79
CA THR A 314 25.39 11.40 -10.56
C THR A 314 24.85 10.20 -9.81
N GLN A 315 25.11 8.97 -10.26
CA GLN A 315 24.54 7.76 -9.67
C GLN A 315 25.58 6.95 -8.92
N TYR A 316 25.22 6.60 -7.69
CA TYR A 316 26.02 5.75 -6.82
C TYR A 316 25.16 4.59 -6.33
N VAL A 317 25.80 3.47 -6.00
CA VAL A 317 25.17 2.35 -5.32
C VAL A 317 25.80 2.22 -3.94
N TYR A 318 24.97 2.20 -2.90
CA TYR A 318 25.43 1.94 -1.55
C TYR A 318 25.53 0.43 -1.30
N ILE A 319 26.71 -0.02 -0.85
CA ILE A 319 27.00 -1.42 -0.49
C ILE A 319 27.46 -1.50 0.96
N THR A 320 26.88 -2.44 1.72
CA THR A 320 27.22 -2.73 3.12
C THR A 320 28.45 -3.61 3.25
N LYS A 321 29.06 -3.57 4.44
CA LYS A 321 30.10 -4.51 4.86
C LYS A 321 29.55 -5.95 4.84
N GLY A 322 30.06 -6.79 3.93
CA GLY A 322 29.72 -8.21 3.84
C GLY A 322 29.28 -8.70 2.45
N ASP A 323 28.96 -7.78 1.54
CA ASP A 323 28.45 -8.10 0.19
C ASP A 323 29.49 -7.87 -0.93
N SER A 324 30.77 -7.70 -0.58
CA SER A 324 31.88 -7.46 -1.51
C SER A 324 32.71 -8.70 -1.79
#